data_AF-A0A4R7DZJ3-F1
#
_entry.id   AF-A0A4R7DZJ3-F1
#
_cell.length_a   1.000
_cell.length_b   1.000
_cell.length_c   1.000
_cell.angle_alpha   90.00
_cell.angle_beta   90.00
_cell.angle_gamma   90.00
#
_symmetry.space_group_name_H-M   'P 1'
#
loop_
_entity.id
_entity.type
_entity.pdbx_description
1 polymer ?
#
loop_
_entity_poly.entity_id
_entity_poly.type
_entity_poly.pdbx_seq_one_letter_code
_entity_poly.pdbx_strand_id
1 'polypeptide(L)'
;MTQIPIPVISSKTQKKFVDIADIIIDKSKRLYKNKKRDINKLINNYNFETVKTLNNVITNNYKKIYKGRAKKVGEMKVDLKNDWAIIHSNDRELFKFKIENEHKAEYLKLYLESLSDEKIAKIDDRTGKIIEKVLSIEIPGYNEDHKIKSLIEEWRQIKEEIDFLEKKVVEIDKEIDQMVYDLYDLTQEEIDIVENNSN
;
A
#
# COMPACT_ATOMS: atom_id res chain seq x y z
N MET A 1 11.18 -6.44 -46.16
CA MET A 1 10.74 -5.50 -45.12
C MET A 1 11.56 -4.23 -45.28
N THR A 2 10.92 -3.13 -45.65
CA THR A 2 11.58 -1.82 -45.72
C THR A 2 11.89 -1.36 -44.30
N GLN A 3 13.17 -1.05 -44.04
CA GLN A 3 13.61 -0.53 -42.76
C GLN A 3 12.98 0.85 -42.55
N ILE A 4 12.30 1.05 -41.41
CA ILE A 4 11.74 2.37 -41.05
C ILE A 4 12.92 3.35 -40.96
N PRO A 5 12.88 4.48 -41.69
CA PRO A 5 13.97 5.45 -41.65
C PRO A 5 14.03 6.09 -40.26
N ILE A 6 15.17 5.96 -39.58
CA ILE A 6 15.42 6.65 -38.31
C ILE A 6 15.89 8.08 -38.65
N PRO A 7 15.16 9.14 -38.22
CA PRO A 7 15.54 10.51 -38.52
C PRO A 7 16.92 10.85 -37.93
N VAL A 8 17.80 11.42 -38.75
CA VAL A 8 19.09 11.93 -38.27
C VAL A 8 18.86 13.28 -37.61
N ILE A 9 18.83 13.29 -36.28
CA ILE A 9 18.63 14.49 -35.48
C ILE A 9 19.92 15.05 -34.90
N SER A 10 19.91 16.34 -34.58
CA SER A 10 21.04 17.01 -33.95
C SER A 10 21.36 16.40 -32.58
N SER A 11 22.64 16.45 -32.18
CA SER A 11 23.07 16.03 -30.84
C SER A 11 22.34 16.77 -29.72
N LYS A 12 21.96 18.03 -29.95
CA LYS A 12 21.14 18.83 -29.03
C LYS A 12 19.75 18.24 -28.85
N THR A 13 19.13 17.78 -29.93
CA THR A 13 17.81 17.12 -29.89
C THR A 13 17.92 15.75 -29.23
N GLN A 14 18.91 14.95 -29.59
CA GLN A 14 19.17 13.63 -28.96
C GLN A 14 19.33 13.77 -27.45
N LYS A 15 20.06 14.80 -26.99
CA LYS A 15 20.26 15.04 -25.56
C LYS A 15 18.94 15.23 -24.82
N LYS A 16 17.93 15.88 -25.40
CA LYS A 16 16.61 16.02 -24.75
C LYS A 16 15.95 14.67 -24.49
N PHE A 17 16.02 13.75 -25.45
CA PHE A 17 15.50 12.38 -25.29
C PHE A 17 16.28 11.60 -24.22
N VAL A 18 17.60 11.75 -24.17
CA VAL A 18 18.42 11.11 -23.13
C VAL A 18 18.06 11.67 -21.75
N ASP A 19 17.97 13.00 -21.61
CA ASP A 19 17.69 13.66 -20.34
C ASP A 19 16.30 13.22 -19.79
N ILE A 20 15.27 13.15 -20.64
CA ILE A 20 13.93 12.70 -20.21
C ILE A 20 13.90 11.19 -19.89
N ALA A 21 14.62 10.37 -20.65
CA ALA A 21 14.76 8.94 -20.39
C ALA A 21 15.44 8.67 -19.04
N ASP A 22 16.49 9.43 -18.71
CA ASP A 22 17.16 9.33 -17.41
C ASP A 22 16.21 9.70 -16.26
N ILE A 23 15.39 10.74 -16.44
CA ILE A 23 14.40 11.16 -15.44
C ILE A 23 13.34 10.08 -15.20
N ILE A 24 12.75 9.50 -16.26
CA ILE A 24 11.72 8.46 -16.10
C ILE A 24 12.30 7.20 -15.48
N ILE A 25 13.55 6.83 -15.82
CA ILE A 25 14.25 5.68 -15.22
C ILE A 25 14.48 5.91 -13.72
N ASP A 26 14.97 7.10 -13.31
CA ASP A 26 15.16 7.42 -11.90
C ASP A 26 13.85 7.34 -11.10
N LYS A 27 12.80 7.99 -11.60
CA LYS A 27 11.49 7.98 -10.96
C LYS A 27 10.90 6.59 -10.87
N SER A 28 11.01 5.79 -11.93
CA SER A 28 10.53 4.40 -11.96
C SER A 28 11.28 3.51 -10.97
N LYS A 29 12.60 3.70 -10.83
CA LYS A 29 13.41 3.00 -9.81
C LYS A 29 12.97 3.35 -8.39
N ARG A 30 12.76 4.64 -8.10
CA ARG A 30 12.25 5.11 -6.81
C ARG A 30 10.85 4.56 -6.52
N LEU A 31 9.97 4.61 -7.51
CA LEU A 31 8.61 4.07 -7.42
C LEU A 31 8.64 2.58 -7.08
N TYR A 32 9.43 1.81 -7.81
CA TYR A 32 9.60 0.39 -7.57
C TYR A 32 10.14 0.08 -6.16
N LYS A 33 11.15 0.85 -5.71
CA LYS A 33 11.69 0.74 -4.35
C LYS A 33 10.62 1.01 -3.29
N ASN A 34 9.80 2.03 -3.48
CA ASN A 34 8.74 2.39 -2.54
C ASN A 34 7.58 1.39 -2.56
N LYS A 35 7.15 0.91 -3.73
CA LYS A 35 6.14 -0.16 -3.85
C LYS A 35 6.56 -1.46 -3.16
N LYS A 36 7.86 -1.74 -3.11
CA LYS A 36 8.44 -2.88 -2.40
C LYS A 36 8.56 -2.70 -0.89
N ARG A 37 8.23 -1.52 -0.35
CA ARG A 37 8.23 -1.31 1.10
C ARG A 37 7.16 -2.19 1.72
N ASP A 38 7.60 -3.02 2.65
CA ASP A 38 6.76 -3.94 3.41
C ASP A 38 6.52 -3.33 4.80
N ILE A 39 5.25 -3.13 5.12
CA ILE A 39 4.85 -2.55 6.40
C ILE A 39 5.30 -3.43 7.58
N ASN A 40 5.37 -4.75 7.44
CA ASN A 40 5.90 -5.62 8.49
C ASN A 40 7.38 -5.34 8.77
N LYS A 41 8.17 -5.13 7.71
CA LYS A 41 9.59 -4.76 7.85
C LYS A 41 9.72 -3.41 8.52
N LEU A 42 8.86 -2.46 8.15
CA LEU A 42 8.83 -1.14 8.79
C LEU A 42 8.51 -1.26 10.29
N ILE A 43 7.46 -1.98 10.65
CA ILE A 43 7.07 -2.23 12.05
C ILE A 43 8.20 -2.86 12.85
N ASN A 44 8.89 -3.86 12.27
CA ASN A 44 10.01 -4.50 12.94
C ASN A 44 11.21 -3.55 13.16
N ASN A 45 11.47 -2.62 12.23
CA ASN A 45 12.59 -1.66 12.37
C ASN A 45 12.39 -0.66 13.52
N TYR A 46 11.15 -0.42 13.94
CA TYR A 46 10.85 0.48 15.06
C TYR A 46 11.18 -0.12 16.44
N ASN A 47 11.53 -1.42 16.51
CA ASN A 47 11.97 -2.10 17.73
C ASN A 47 11.07 -1.76 18.94
N PHE A 48 9.79 -2.06 18.80
CA PHE A 48 8.83 -1.88 19.89
C PHE A 48 9.21 -2.76 21.09
N GLU A 49 9.17 -2.17 22.28
CA GLU A 49 9.59 -2.80 23.53
C GLU A 49 8.41 -3.44 24.27
N THR A 50 7.20 -2.97 23.98
CA THR A 50 5.97 -3.40 24.63
C THR A 50 5.15 -4.31 23.74
N VAL A 51 4.44 -5.26 24.33
CA VAL A 51 3.47 -6.11 23.62
C VAL A 51 2.19 -6.18 24.44
N LYS A 52 1.04 -5.97 23.79
CA LYS A 52 -0.29 -6.10 24.40
C LYS A 52 -1.19 -6.97 23.53
N THR A 53 -2.10 -7.72 24.13
CA THR A 53 -3.14 -8.39 23.35
C THR A 53 -4.14 -7.38 22.80
N LEU A 54 -4.76 -7.68 21.66
CA LEU A 54 -5.80 -6.83 21.08
C LEU A 54 -6.93 -6.56 22.06
N ASN A 55 -7.29 -7.54 22.91
CA ASN A 55 -8.25 -7.37 24.00
C ASN A 55 -7.85 -6.25 24.97
N ASN A 56 -6.56 -6.19 25.35
CA ASN A 56 -6.04 -5.18 26.27
C ASN A 56 -5.91 -3.81 25.61
N VAL A 57 -5.76 -3.79 24.29
CA VAL A 57 -5.65 -2.58 23.46
C VAL A 57 -7.01 -1.90 23.30
N ILE A 58 -8.08 -2.65 23.05
CA ILE A 58 -9.43 -2.11 22.80
C ILE A 58 -10.28 -1.96 24.09
N THR A 59 -9.67 -2.21 25.25
CA THR A 59 -10.14 -1.87 26.61
C THR A 59 -11.62 -2.13 26.88
N ASN A 60 -12.13 -3.35 26.61
CA ASN A 60 -13.54 -3.72 26.78
C ASN A 60 -14.58 -2.80 26.09
N ASN A 61 -14.14 -1.85 25.27
CA ASN A 61 -14.97 -0.88 24.55
C ASN A 61 -15.29 -1.39 23.14
N TYR A 62 -15.47 -2.70 23.02
CA TYR A 62 -15.83 -3.35 21.77
C TYR A 62 -17.23 -3.94 21.84
N LYS A 63 -17.95 -3.83 20.74
CA LYS A 63 -19.26 -4.45 20.55
C LYS A 63 -19.10 -5.64 19.62
N LYS A 64 -19.41 -6.83 20.13
CA LYS A 64 -19.47 -8.06 19.32
C LYS A 64 -20.55 -7.93 18.25
N ILE A 65 -20.18 -8.23 17.01
CA ILE A 65 -21.10 -8.26 15.85
C ILE A 65 -21.40 -9.71 15.51
N TYR A 66 -20.36 -10.54 15.38
CA TYR A 66 -20.51 -11.95 15.06
C TYR A 66 -21.11 -12.76 16.21
N LYS A 67 -22.18 -13.50 15.93
CA LYS A 67 -22.87 -14.38 16.88
C LYS A 67 -22.74 -15.87 16.55
N GLY A 68 -22.03 -16.22 15.47
CA GLY A 68 -21.92 -17.60 15.02
C GLY A 68 -20.90 -18.43 15.80
N ARG A 69 -20.65 -19.65 15.31
CA ARG A 69 -19.77 -20.64 15.93
C ARG A 69 -18.44 -20.85 15.18
N ALA A 70 -18.09 -19.95 14.27
CA ALA A 70 -16.82 -20.04 13.56
C ALA A 70 -15.64 -20.13 14.53
N LYS A 71 -14.69 -21.00 14.16
CA LYS A 71 -13.45 -21.22 14.88
C LYS A 71 -12.24 -20.76 14.08
N LYS A 72 -12.28 -20.93 12.74
CA LYS A 72 -11.18 -20.62 11.84
C LYS A 72 -10.93 -19.12 11.73
N VAL A 73 -9.73 -18.67 12.07
CA VAL A 73 -9.21 -17.35 11.73
C VAL A 73 -8.64 -17.41 10.31
N GLY A 74 -8.95 -16.42 9.49
CA GLY A 74 -8.34 -16.24 8.17
C GLY A 74 -7.83 -14.81 8.01
N GLU A 75 -7.74 -14.37 6.76
CA GLU A 75 -7.29 -13.03 6.40
C GLU A 75 -7.99 -11.96 7.23
N MET A 76 -7.21 -11.03 7.78
CA MET A 76 -7.72 -9.99 8.65
C MET A 76 -7.93 -8.71 7.85
N LYS A 77 -9.05 -8.03 8.10
CA LYS A 77 -9.35 -6.73 7.50
C LYS A 77 -9.88 -5.76 8.55
N VAL A 78 -9.54 -4.49 8.41
CA VAL A 78 -9.99 -3.42 9.32
C VAL A 78 -10.62 -2.28 8.55
N ASP A 79 -11.92 -2.13 8.75
CA ASP A 79 -12.70 -1.01 8.21
C ASP A 79 -12.75 0.14 9.22
N LEU A 80 -12.24 1.32 8.85
CA LEU A 80 -12.32 2.55 9.66
C LEU A 80 -13.50 3.39 9.14
N LYS A 81 -14.58 3.53 9.91
CA LYS A 81 -15.82 4.23 9.52
C LYS A 81 -16.42 4.98 10.71
N ASN A 82 -16.68 6.28 10.56
CA ASN A 82 -17.48 7.10 11.49
C ASN A 82 -17.14 6.87 12.98
N ASP A 83 -15.88 7.08 13.37
CA ASP A 83 -15.32 6.85 14.72
C ASP A 83 -15.25 5.38 15.17
N TRP A 84 -15.53 4.42 14.31
CA TRP A 84 -15.44 2.99 14.61
C TRP A 84 -14.38 2.31 13.75
N ALA A 85 -13.64 1.40 14.38
CA ALA A 85 -12.85 0.39 13.70
C ALA A 85 -13.61 -0.94 13.77
N ILE A 86 -13.85 -1.57 12.63
CA ILE A 86 -14.54 -2.85 12.50
C ILE A 86 -13.51 -3.90 12.09
N ILE A 87 -13.37 -4.95 12.91
CA ILE A 87 -12.44 -6.04 12.65
C ILE A 87 -13.17 -7.19 11.94
N HIS A 88 -12.60 -7.64 10.83
CA HIS A 88 -13.06 -8.76 10.05
C HIS A 88 -12.04 -9.90 10.10
N SER A 89 -12.55 -11.13 9.95
CA SER A 89 -11.71 -12.29 9.62
C SER A 89 -12.36 -13.09 8.50
N ASN A 90 -11.69 -13.17 7.36
CA ASN A 90 -12.29 -13.36 6.04
C ASN A 90 -13.43 -12.34 5.85
N ASP A 91 -14.52 -12.74 5.21
CA ASP A 91 -15.68 -11.87 4.94
C ASP A 91 -16.61 -11.66 6.16
N ARG A 92 -16.16 -11.95 7.38
CA ARG A 92 -17.00 -11.91 8.59
C ARG A 92 -16.64 -10.74 9.50
N GLU A 93 -17.59 -9.85 9.71
CA GLU A 93 -17.52 -8.81 10.75
C GLU A 93 -17.55 -9.43 12.14
N LEU A 94 -16.46 -9.33 12.90
CA LEU A 94 -16.33 -9.95 14.21
C LEU A 94 -16.83 -9.02 15.32
N PHE A 95 -16.25 -7.84 15.40
CA PHE A 95 -16.58 -6.82 16.39
C PHE A 95 -16.11 -5.45 15.93
N LYS A 96 -16.62 -4.42 16.59
CA LYS A 96 -16.19 -3.04 16.40
C LYS A 96 -15.83 -2.36 17.70
N PHE A 97 -14.89 -1.43 17.66
CA PHE A 97 -14.50 -0.62 18.82
C PHE A 97 -14.38 0.85 18.42
N LYS A 98 -14.53 1.74 19.41
CA LYS A 98 -14.46 3.19 19.16
C LYS A 98 -13.00 3.60 18.94
N ILE A 99 -12.77 4.43 17.94
CA ILE A 99 -11.48 5.05 17.66
C ILE A 99 -11.31 6.22 18.62
N GLU A 100 -10.26 6.17 19.43
CA GLU A 100 -9.88 7.26 20.34
C GLU A 100 -8.67 8.04 19.81
N ASN A 101 -7.83 7.39 19.00
CA ASN A 101 -6.64 7.98 18.41
C ASN A 101 -6.47 7.44 16.98
N GLU A 102 -6.43 8.34 16.01
CA GLU A 102 -6.35 8.01 14.59
C GLU A 102 -5.09 7.20 14.24
N HIS A 103 -3.92 7.62 14.72
CA HIS A 103 -2.64 6.93 14.46
C HIS A 103 -2.66 5.51 15.01
N LYS A 104 -3.23 5.31 16.21
CA LYS A 104 -3.36 3.97 16.80
C LYS A 104 -4.35 3.09 16.04
N ALA A 105 -5.45 3.66 15.55
CA ALA A 105 -6.41 2.93 14.73
C ALA A 105 -5.80 2.53 13.37
N GLU A 106 -5.08 3.44 12.73
CA GLU A 106 -4.36 3.14 11.49
C GLU A 106 -3.26 2.10 11.70
N TYR A 107 -2.51 2.20 12.81
CA TYR A 107 -1.52 1.20 13.17
C TYR A 107 -2.13 -0.19 13.36
N LEU A 108 -3.25 -0.29 14.08
CA LEU A 108 -3.97 -1.56 14.22
C LEU A 108 -4.44 -2.10 12.88
N LYS A 109 -4.96 -1.23 12.01
CA LYS A 109 -5.34 -1.62 10.65
C LYS A 109 -4.17 -2.20 9.88
N LEU A 110 -3.07 -1.45 9.77
CA LEU A 110 -1.88 -1.87 9.04
C LEU A 110 -1.27 -3.16 9.61
N TYR A 111 -1.18 -3.28 10.94
CA TYR A 111 -0.63 -4.46 11.59
C TYR A 111 -1.50 -5.70 11.34
N LEU A 112 -2.81 -5.59 11.54
CA LEU A 112 -3.72 -6.73 11.38
C LEU A 112 -3.83 -7.18 9.92
N GLU A 113 -3.94 -6.25 8.98
CA GLU A 113 -4.01 -6.55 7.54
C GLU A 113 -2.70 -7.10 6.96
N SER A 114 -1.57 -6.94 7.67
CA SER A 114 -0.26 -7.42 7.24
C SER A 114 0.17 -8.73 7.90
N LEU A 115 -0.69 -9.35 8.72
CA LEU A 115 -0.38 -10.64 9.34
C LEU A 115 -0.12 -11.71 8.26
N SER A 116 1.05 -12.37 8.35
CA SER A 116 1.39 -13.49 7.47
C SER A 116 0.55 -14.73 7.76
N ASP A 117 0.42 -15.62 6.79
CA ASP A 117 -0.25 -16.91 6.93
C ASP A 117 0.28 -17.72 8.13
N GLU A 118 1.58 -17.67 8.38
CA GLU A 118 2.19 -18.31 9.54
C GLU A 118 1.69 -17.74 10.88
N LYS A 119 1.55 -16.40 10.97
CA LYS A 119 1.00 -15.76 12.17
C LYS A 119 -0.48 -16.10 12.31
N ILE A 120 -1.24 -16.08 11.21
CA ILE A 120 -2.67 -16.44 11.20
C ILE A 120 -2.86 -17.90 11.65
N ALA A 121 -2.06 -18.83 11.16
CA ALA A 121 -2.10 -20.24 11.57
C ALA A 121 -1.84 -20.39 13.08
N LYS A 122 -0.82 -19.71 13.62
CA LYS A 122 -0.54 -19.71 15.08
C LYS A 122 -1.69 -19.15 15.90
N ILE A 123 -2.43 -18.17 15.37
CA ILE A 123 -3.63 -17.63 16.03
C ILE A 123 -4.77 -18.66 15.92
N ASP A 124 -4.93 -19.32 14.79
CA ASP A 124 -6.00 -20.30 14.56
C ASP A 124 -5.81 -21.60 15.35
N ASP A 125 -4.59 -22.01 15.65
CA ASP A 125 -4.32 -23.19 16.49
C ASP A 125 -4.77 -22.97 17.96
N ARG A 126 -5.05 -21.73 18.35
CA ARG A 126 -5.53 -21.41 19.70
C ARG A 126 -6.92 -21.99 19.93
N THR A 127 -7.19 -22.41 21.16
CA THR A 127 -8.51 -22.91 21.56
C THR A 127 -9.51 -21.77 21.71
N GLY A 128 -10.76 -22.01 21.34
CA GLY A 128 -11.86 -21.07 21.56
C GLY A 128 -12.62 -20.68 20.30
N LYS A 129 -13.52 -19.70 20.44
CA LYS A 129 -14.26 -19.10 19.34
C LYS A 129 -13.38 -18.10 18.59
N ILE A 130 -13.70 -17.85 17.32
CA ILE A 130 -12.94 -16.92 16.46
C ILE A 130 -12.66 -15.55 17.11
N ILE A 131 -13.65 -14.98 17.82
CA ILE A 131 -13.49 -13.70 18.52
C ILE A 131 -12.42 -13.79 19.61
N GLU A 132 -12.42 -14.86 20.41
CA GLU A 132 -11.44 -15.05 21.49
C GLU A 132 -10.02 -15.19 20.93
N LYS A 133 -9.88 -15.93 19.82
CA LYS A 133 -8.60 -16.06 19.11
C LYS A 133 -8.12 -14.71 18.58
N VAL A 134 -8.97 -13.94 17.90
CA VAL A 134 -8.60 -12.62 17.36
C VAL A 134 -8.27 -11.61 18.48
N LEU A 135 -9.02 -11.63 19.58
CA LEU A 135 -8.73 -10.78 20.73
C LEU A 135 -7.40 -11.11 21.42
N SER A 136 -6.89 -12.33 21.23
CA SER A 136 -5.61 -12.76 21.78
C SER A 136 -4.39 -12.37 20.91
N ILE A 137 -4.60 -11.77 19.73
CA ILE A 137 -3.51 -11.32 18.85
C ILE A 137 -2.62 -10.34 19.61
N GLU A 138 -1.31 -10.55 19.54
CA GLU A 138 -0.31 -9.68 20.15
C GLU A 138 -0.03 -8.48 19.24
N ILE A 139 -0.20 -7.29 19.79
CA ILE A 139 0.02 -5.99 19.15
C ILE A 139 1.29 -5.39 19.78
N PRO A 140 2.40 -5.32 19.03
CA PRO A 140 3.62 -4.71 19.52
C PRO A 140 3.44 -3.19 19.60
N GLY A 141 4.09 -2.54 20.56
CA GLY A 141 4.26 -1.10 20.58
C GLY A 141 3.04 -0.26 20.92
N TYR A 142 1.89 -0.85 21.28
CA TYR A 142 0.62 -0.11 21.35
C TYR A 142 0.62 1.08 22.35
N ASN A 143 1.51 1.03 23.36
CA ASN A 143 1.68 2.10 24.34
C ASN A 143 2.79 3.11 23.95
N GLU A 144 3.52 2.86 22.88
CA GLU A 144 4.66 3.66 22.44
C GLU A 144 4.18 4.71 21.43
N ASP A 145 3.30 5.61 21.89
CA ASP A 145 2.53 6.55 21.07
C ASP A 145 3.39 7.35 20.09
N HIS A 146 4.56 7.81 20.54
CA HIS A 146 5.51 8.53 19.69
C HIS A 146 6.03 7.65 18.55
N LYS A 147 6.43 6.40 18.84
CA LYS A 147 6.93 5.47 17.83
C LYS A 147 5.83 5.09 16.83
N ILE A 148 4.60 4.85 17.30
CA ILE A 148 3.44 4.62 16.43
C ILE A 148 3.19 5.80 15.52
N LYS A 149 3.16 7.03 16.08
CA LYS A 149 2.94 8.23 15.29
C LYS A 149 3.99 8.37 14.18
N SER A 150 5.27 8.27 14.52
CA SER A 150 6.37 8.34 13.54
C SER A 150 6.26 7.26 12.46
N LEU A 151 5.94 6.02 12.84
CA LEU A 151 5.77 4.92 11.88
C LEU A 151 4.64 5.21 10.89
N ILE A 152 3.50 5.71 11.38
CA ILE A 152 2.35 6.04 10.54
C ILE A 152 2.65 7.20 9.62
N GLU A 153 3.30 8.26 10.12
CA GLU A 153 3.72 9.39 9.30
C GLU A 153 4.72 8.96 8.21
N GLU A 154 5.70 8.12 8.54
CA GLU A 154 6.64 7.56 7.56
C GLU A 154 5.92 6.72 6.50
N TRP A 155 4.96 5.89 6.90
CA TRP A 155 4.18 5.08 5.97
C TRP A 155 3.30 5.94 5.05
N ARG A 156 2.65 6.97 5.58
CA ARG A 156 1.87 7.94 4.81
C ARG A 156 2.74 8.66 3.77
N GLN A 157 3.93 9.13 4.17
CA GLN A 157 4.88 9.75 3.24
C GLN A 157 5.31 8.81 2.12
N ILE A 158 5.56 7.53 2.42
CA ILE A 158 5.88 6.52 1.39
C ILE A 158 4.72 6.37 0.40
N LYS A 159 3.47 6.36 0.89
CA LYS A 159 2.27 6.25 0.03
C LYS A 159 2.06 7.48 -0.83
N GLU A 160 2.17 8.68 -0.25
CA GLU A 160 2.10 9.94 -0.98
C GLU A 160 3.18 10.02 -2.06
N GLU A 161 4.40 9.58 -1.76
CA GLU A 161 5.49 9.53 -2.74
C GLU A 161 5.21 8.54 -3.87
N ILE A 162 4.60 7.37 -3.58
CA ILE A 162 4.15 6.43 -4.61
C ILE A 162 3.14 7.10 -5.54
N ASP A 163 2.08 7.69 -4.99
CA ASP A 163 1.02 8.32 -5.78
C ASP A 163 1.57 9.47 -6.64
N PHE A 164 2.49 10.26 -6.08
CA PHE A 164 3.17 11.33 -6.80
C PHE A 164 4.04 10.79 -7.94
N LEU A 165 4.84 9.75 -7.67
CA LEU A 165 5.72 9.14 -8.67
C LEU A 165 4.94 8.45 -9.78
N GLU A 166 3.82 7.78 -9.48
CA GLU A 166 2.95 7.16 -10.49
C GLU A 166 2.41 8.22 -11.45
N LYS A 167 1.86 9.32 -10.93
CA LYS A 167 1.38 10.43 -11.75
C LYS A 167 2.50 11.00 -12.61
N LYS A 168 3.68 11.20 -12.03
CA LYS A 168 4.83 11.75 -12.76
C LYS A 168 5.37 10.81 -13.84
N VAL A 169 5.39 9.51 -13.61
CA VAL A 169 5.78 8.53 -14.63
C VAL A 169 4.81 8.59 -15.81
N VAL A 170 3.50 8.61 -15.55
CA VAL A 170 2.47 8.71 -16.61
C VAL A 170 2.57 10.04 -17.38
N GLU A 171 2.82 11.16 -16.69
CA GLU A 171 3.02 12.46 -17.35
C GLU A 171 4.24 12.46 -18.26
N ILE A 172 5.36 11.88 -17.81
CA ILE A 172 6.59 11.85 -18.60
C ILE A 172 6.47 10.86 -19.76
N ASP A 173 5.78 9.74 -19.58
CA ASP A 173 5.51 8.77 -20.65
C ASP A 173 4.78 9.45 -21.82
N LYS A 174 3.72 10.21 -21.52
CA LYS A 174 3.01 11.03 -22.52
C LYS A 174 3.88 12.10 -23.17
N GLU A 175 4.79 12.72 -22.42
CA GLU A 175 5.75 13.68 -22.97
C GLU A 175 6.71 12.99 -23.95
N ILE A 176 7.18 11.79 -23.61
CA ILE A 176 8.03 10.98 -24.49
C ILE A 176 7.27 10.61 -25.77
N ASP A 177 6.02 10.15 -25.66
CA ASP A 177 5.19 9.82 -26.83
C ASP A 177 5.05 11.03 -27.76
N GLN A 178 4.71 12.20 -27.21
CA GLN A 178 4.61 13.43 -27.99
C GLN A 178 5.94 13.79 -28.65
N MET A 179 7.07 13.66 -27.93
CA MET A 179 8.40 13.91 -28.51
C MET A 179 8.71 12.93 -29.65
N VAL A 180 8.25 11.68 -29.58
CA VAL A 180 8.40 10.68 -30.65
C VAL A 180 7.49 11.02 -31.84
N TYR A 181 6.25 11.42 -31.59
CA TYR A 181 5.33 11.86 -32.66
C TYR A 181 5.89 13.06 -33.41
N ASP A 182 6.38 14.06 -32.69
CA ASP A 182 7.04 15.24 -33.24
C ASP A 182 8.31 14.87 -34.01
N LEU A 183 9.05 13.84 -33.56
CA LEU A 183 10.28 13.39 -34.23
C LEU A 183 10.01 12.77 -35.61
N TYR A 184 8.87 12.10 -35.76
CA TYR A 184 8.44 11.46 -37.00
C TYR A 184 7.45 12.31 -37.80
N ASP A 185 7.17 13.54 -37.37
CA ASP A 185 6.18 14.45 -37.95
C ASP A 185 4.80 13.76 -38.14
N LEU A 186 4.37 12.93 -37.18
CA LEU A 186 3.13 12.19 -37.30
C LEU A 186 1.91 13.11 -37.29
N THR A 187 0.95 12.81 -38.15
CA THR A 187 -0.37 13.45 -38.16
C THR A 187 -1.26 12.92 -37.04
N GLN A 188 -2.33 13.64 -36.69
CA GLN A 188 -3.29 13.19 -35.69
C GLN A 188 -3.93 11.83 -36.07
N GLU A 189 -4.21 11.61 -37.36
CA GLU A 189 -4.74 10.33 -37.86
C GLU A 189 -3.75 9.17 -37.60
N GLU A 190 -2.46 9.40 -37.81
CA GLU A 190 -1.41 8.41 -37.55
C GLU A 190 -1.21 8.16 -36.05
N ILE A 191 -1.27 9.22 -35.23
CA ILE A 191 -1.22 9.11 -33.76
C ILE A 191 -2.40 8.28 -33.26
N ASP A 192 -3.62 8.57 -33.72
CA ASP A 192 -4.83 7.84 -33.31
C ASP A 192 -4.71 6.35 -33.68
N ILE A 193 -4.09 6.01 -34.82
CA ILE A 193 -3.81 4.61 -35.19
C ILE A 193 -2.83 3.95 -34.22
N VAL A 194 -1.77 4.64 -33.80
CA VAL A 194 -0.75 4.11 -32.88
C VAL A 194 -1.36 3.89 -31.48
N GLU A 195 -2.14 4.84 -30.98
CA GLU A 195 -2.75 4.75 -29.65
C GLU A 195 -3.86 3.69 -29.59
N ASN A 196 -4.66 3.54 -30.66
CA ASN A 196 -5.74 2.54 -30.69
C ASN A 196 -5.24 1.09 -30.85
N ASN A 197 -4.05 0.87 -31.40
CA ASN A 197 -3.44 -0.46 -31.47
C ASN A 197 -2.70 -0.86 -30.18
N SER A 198 -2.55 0.06 -29.24
CA SER A 198 -1.81 -0.15 -27.98
C SER A 198 -2.71 -0.43 -26.77
N ASN A 199 -4.04 -0.40 -26.95
CA ASN A 199 -5.07 -0.78 -25.95
C ASN A 199 -5.57 -2.21 -26.15
#